data_AF-A0A1V5HBS8-F1
#
_entry.id   AF-A0A1V5HBS8-F1
#
_cell.length_a   1.000
_cell.length_b   1.000
_cell.length_c   1.000
_cell.angle_alpha   90.00
_cell.angle_beta   90.00
_cell.angle_gamma   90.00
#
_symmetry.space_group_name_H-M   'P 1'
#
loop_
_entity.id
_entity.type
_entity.pdbx_description
1 polymer ?
#
loop_
_entity_poly.entity_id
_entity_poly.type
_entity_poly.pdbx_seq_one_letter_code
_entity_poly.pdbx_strand_id
1 'polypeptide(L)'
;MQPGISACRLLLLLAMCAPWQNLSAATVNFAPLLFYESSAGEYELSLAGPFLEFTSGFSAFRPLYYSDENETDLLYPLGRFTSERRRFIPLFIRADEEDREHVNALLFFSGRYEDERYGGFFPLYGTFSHRFGYDRIRFVLWPLYSETTNSGIDAYSVLWPVFRYSPGREFQIFPLYGYEKTLNYRHDFALWPFIHFRRGAQHINAVLPFFYHSSGDTYWNIAVLWPLFTYSRDTSPELTSANFPWPLLRTASGAYEELKIFPFYWSRTQGDAYRMKIILWPLYKHDVSFSPNAGVREERTTVLLFNRKSTRVSQGDADSEQLTVWPLWHRHVHDDRTLWYFPWIIPIHDDGFRRNWLPLLTLASGETSPELSEVSVLWRTFLYRNSDSCSSFSLSFLFSYERCPGFRRVGFFSDLIRWGWTAP
;
A
#
# COMPACT_ATOMS: atom_id res chain seq x y z
N MET A 1 -10.32 -34.52 1.80
CA MET A 1 -11.59 -34.42 2.55
C MET A 1 -11.72 -33.01 3.10
N GLN A 2 -12.54 -32.18 2.47
CA GLN A 2 -12.89 -30.82 2.94
C GLN A 2 -14.40 -30.78 3.15
N PRO A 3 -14.90 -30.65 4.38
CA PRO A 3 -16.27 -30.22 4.62
C PRO A 3 -16.30 -28.70 4.77
N GLY A 4 -17.21 -28.01 4.09
CA GLY A 4 -17.52 -26.60 4.40
C GLY A 4 -17.70 -25.60 3.25
N ILE A 5 -17.64 -25.99 1.98
CA ILE A 5 -17.81 -25.08 0.83
C ILE A 5 -19.22 -25.19 0.19
N SER A 6 -20.11 -25.98 0.79
CA SER A 6 -21.36 -26.40 0.12
C SER A 6 -22.45 -25.31 0.05
N ALA A 7 -22.52 -24.37 1.00
CA ALA A 7 -23.60 -23.38 1.02
C ALA A 7 -23.39 -22.24 0.01
N CYS A 8 -22.14 -21.79 -0.15
CA CYS A 8 -21.80 -20.70 -1.08
C CYS A 8 -21.90 -21.17 -2.54
N ARG A 9 -21.50 -22.42 -2.83
CA ARG A 9 -21.72 -23.03 -4.16
C ARG A 9 -23.21 -23.25 -4.47
N LEU A 10 -24.05 -23.50 -3.48
CA LEU A 10 -25.49 -23.67 -3.70
C LEU A 10 -26.19 -22.35 -4.04
N LEU A 11 -25.77 -21.24 -3.40
CA LEU A 11 -26.24 -19.88 -3.72
C LEU A 11 -25.68 -19.39 -5.07
N LEU A 12 -24.43 -19.71 -5.40
CA LEU A 12 -23.84 -19.49 -6.73
C LEU A 12 -24.56 -20.29 -7.82
N LEU A 13 -24.92 -21.56 -7.56
CA LEU A 13 -25.69 -22.39 -8.49
C LEU A 13 -27.13 -21.87 -8.68
N LEU A 14 -27.78 -21.36 -7.63
CA LEU A 14 -29.12 -20.74 -7.74
C LEU A 14 -29.10 -19.42 -8.54
N ALA A 15 -28.02 -18.64 -8.47
CA ALA A 15 -27.83 -17.47 -9.33
C ALA A 15 -27.45 -17.84 -10.78
N MET A 16 -26.68 -18.92 -10.98
CA MET A 16 -26.30 -19.43 -12.30
C MET A 16 -27.42 -20.21 -13.03
N CYS A 17 -28.43 -20.70 -12.32
CA CYS A 17 -29.52 -21.49 -12.91
C CYS A 17 -30.66 -20.68 -13.53
N ALA A 18 -30.58 -19.35 -13.53
CA ALA A 18 -31.56 -18.54 -14.23
C ALA A 18 -31.02 -18.20 -15.65
N PRO A 19 -31.85 -18.28 -16.70
CA PRO A 19 -31.43 -18.22 -18.10
C PRO A 19 -31.18 -16.76 -18.55
N TRP A 20 -30.33 -16.02 -17.83
CA TRP A 20 -30.00 -14.62 -18.15
C TRP A 20 -28.93 -14.55 -19.26
N GLN A 21 -28.13 -15.60 -19.44
CA GLN A 21 -27.00 -15.64 -20.36
C GLN A 21 -27.38 -15.55 -21.86
N ASN A 22 -28.67 -15.67 -22.21
CA ASN A 22 -29.16 -15.67 -23.60
C ASN A 22 -30.05 -14.47 -23.96
N LEU A 23 -30.19 -13.47 -23.09
CA LEU A 23 -30.94 -12.25 -23.39
C LEU A 23 -30.01 -11.23 -24.06
N SER A 24 -30.11 -11.12 -25.38
CA SER A 24 -29.47 -10.05 -26.15
C SER A 24 -30.07 -8.70 -25.73
N ALA A 25 -29.25 -7.81 -25.16
CA ALA A 25 -29.59 -6.44 -24.80
C ALA A 25 -30.83 -6.30 -23.89
N ALA A 26 -30.67 -6.65 -22.61
CA ALA A 26 -31.69 -6.45 -21.59
C ALA A 26 -31.15 -5.63 -20.41
N THR A 27 -31.95 -4.67 -19.94
CA THR A 27 -31.67 -3.86 -18.75
C THR A 27 -32.84 -4.01 -17.78
N VAL A 28 -32.55 -4.39 -16.55
CA VAL A 28 -33.53 -4.53 -15.46
C VAL A 28 -32.98 -3.77 -14.25
N ASN A 29 -33.66 -2.69 -13.87
CA ASN A 29 -33.22 -1.84 -12.76
C ASN A 29 -34.26 -1.86 -11.62
N PHE A 30 -33.95 -2.57 -10.54
CA PHE A 30 -34.62 -2.55 -9.24
C PHE A 30 -33.62 -2.13 -8.14
N ALA A 31 -32.65 -1.29 -8.48
CA ALA A 31 -31.60 -0.87 -7.56
C ALA A 31 -32.18 -0.19 -6.30
N PRO A 32 -31.57 -0.37 -5.12
CA PRO A 32 -30.32 -1.10 -4.92
C PRO A 32 -30.54 -2.62 -4.82
N LEU A 33 -31.76 -3.14 -4.82
CA LEU A 33 -31.98 -4.57 -4.56
C LEU A 33 -31.46 -5.47 -5.68
N LEU A 34 -31.70 -5.11 -6.94
CA LEU A 34 -31.27 -5.87 -8.10
C LEU A 34 -31.02 -4.92 -9.28
N PHE A 35 -29.86 -5.05 -9.91
CA PHE A 35 -29.55 -4.41 -11.18
C PHE A 35 -28.98 -5.48 -12.10
N TYR A 36 -29.51 -5.58 -13.31
CA TYR A 36 -28.99 -6.49 -14.33
C TYR A 36 -28.92 -5.76 -15.67
N GLU A 37 -27.78 -5.86 -16.34
CA GLU A 37 -27.56 -5.35 -17.68
C GLU A 37 -26.76 -6.37 -18.50
N SER A 38 -27.15 -6.58 -19.75
CA SER A 38 -26.39 -7.39 -20.71
C SER A 38 -26.18 -6.63 -22.02
N SER A 39 -24.95 -6.58 -22.52
CA SER A 39 -24.59 -5.95 -23.79
C SER A 39 -23.45 -6.72 -24.46
N ALA A 40 -23.61 -7.09 -25.73
CA ALA A 40 -22.54 -7.60 -26.61
C ALA A 40 -21.49 -8.56 -25.99
N GLY A 41 -21.89 -9.52 -25.15
CA GLY A 41 -21.01 -10.49 -24.51
C GLY A 41 -20.52 -10.11 -23.11
N GLU A 42 -20.80 -8.88 -22.68
CA GLU A 42 -20.65 -8.40 -21.31
C GLU A 42 -21.98 -8.49 -20.57
N TYR A 43 -21.89 -8.77 -19.28
CA TYR A 43 -23.03 -8.69 -18.38
C TYR A 43 -22.57 -8.08 -17.07
N GLU A 44 -23.51 -7.43 -16.39
CA GLU A 44 -23.34 -6.92 -15.05
C GLU A 44 -24.60 -7.24 -14.24
N LEU A 45 -24.41 -7.90 -13.11
CA LEU A 45 -25.44 -8.21 -12.13
C LEU A 45 -24.99 -7.67 -10.77
N SER A 46 -25.78 -6.77 -10.17
CA SER A 46 -25.59 -6.29 -8.81
C SER A 46 -26.80 -6.65 -7.95
N LEU A 47 -26.58 -7.22 -6.76
CA LEU A 47 -27.63 -7.57 -5.80
C LEU A 47 -27.36 -6.92 -4.44
N ALA A 48 -28.43 -6.39 -3.84
CA ALA A 48 -28.40 -5.67 -2.57
C ALA A 48 -27.34 -4.56 -2.54
N GLY A 49 -27.23 -3.78 -3.62
CA GLY A 49 -26.29 -2.70 -3.81
C GLY A 49 -24.97 -3.26 -4.35
N PRO A 50 -23.81 -2.92 -3.73
CA PRO A 50 -22.50 -3.38 -4.16
C PRO A 50 -22.03 -4.64 -3.41
N PHE A 51 -22.89 -5.24 -2.57
CA PHE A 51 -22.54 -6.39 -1.75
C PHE A 51 -22.29 -7.63 -2.59
N LEU A 52 -23.12 -7.89 -3.60
CA LEU A 52 -22.94 -8.98 -4.54
C LEU A 52 -22.88 -8.39 -5.95
N GLU A 53 -21.76 -8.56 -6.63
CA GLU A 53 -21.56 -8.04 -7.98
C GLU A 53 -20.88 -9.10 -8.85
N PHE A 54 -21.47 -9.38 -10.00
CA PHE A 54 -20.98 -10.35 -10.96
C PHE A 54 -20.93 -9.67 -12.32
N THR A 55 -19.71 -9.51 -12.84
CA THR A 55 -19.48 -9.00 -14.18
C THR A 55 -18.88 -10.10 -15.06
N SER A 56 -18.66 -9.80 -16.35
CA SER A 56 -17.87 -10.67 -17.23
C SER A 56 -16.42 -10.83 -16.75
N GLY A 57 -15.85 -9.82 -16.07
CA GLY A 57 -14.45 -9.82 -15.65
C GLY A 57 -14.18 -10.21 -14.20
N PHE A 58 -15.15 -10.04 -13.29
CA PHE A 58 -14.95 -10.36 -11.87
C PHE A 58 -16.22 -10.79 -11.14
N SER A 59 -16.03 -11.44 -10.00
CA SER A 59 -17.10 -11.81 -9.05
C SER A 59 -16.76 -11.30 -7.66
N ALA A 60 -17.70 -10.62 -7.02
CA ALA A 60 -17.49 -9.97 -5.73
C ALA A 60 -18.64 -10.26 -4.75
N PHE A 61 -18.27 -10.64 -3.53
CA PHE A 61 -19.14 -10.66 -2.36
C PHE A 61 -18.51 -9.80 -1.26
N ARG A 62 -18.76 -8.49 -1.30
CA ARG A 62 -18.05 -7.50 -0.52
C ARG A 62 -18.53 -7.44 0.94
N PRO A 63 -17.62 -7.17 1.90
CA PRO A 63 -16.15 -7.07 1.76
C PRO A 63 -15.44 -8.43 1.90
N LEU A 64 -16.17 -9.54 1.80
CA LEU A 64 -15.70 -10.85 2.23
C LEU A 64 -14.91 -11.60 1.14
N TYR A 65 -15.21 -11.36 -0.13
CA TYR A 65 -14.60 -12.05 -1.26
C TYR A 65 -14.63 -11.16 -2.51
N TYR A 66 -13.55 -11.22 -3.29
CA TYR A 66 -13.45 -10.65 -4.62
C TYR A 66 -12.54 -11.54 -5.46
N SER A 67 -12.88 -11.77 -6.73
CA SER A 67 -12.02 -12.52 -7.65
C SER A 67 -12.15 -11.98 -9.06
N ASP A 68 -11.00 -11.69 -9.68
CA ASP A 68 -10.85 -11.43 -11.11
C ASP A 68 -9.93 -12.50 -11.74
N GLU A 69 -9.51 -12.29 -13.00
CA GLU A 69 -8.60 -13.20 -13.72
C GLU A 69 -7.19 -13.30 -13.09
N ASN A 70 -6.76 -12.26 -12.37
CA ASN A 70 -5.39 -12.09 -11.89
C ASN A 70 -5.25 -12.40 -10.40
N GLU A 71 -6.25 -12.03 -9.60
CA GLU A 71 -6.22 -12.10 -8.16
C GLU A 71 -7.56 -12.40 -7.49
N THR A 72 -7.47 -13.10 -6.36
CA THR A 72 -8.59 -13.36 -5.46
C THR A 72 -8.29 -12.76 -4.08
N ASP A 73 -9.16 -11.90 -3.58
CA ASP A 73 -9.13 -11.38 -2.23
C ASP A 73 -10.16 -12.10 -1.35
N LEU A 74 -9.79 -12.45 -0.11
CA LEU A 74 -10.67 -13.05 0.90
C LEU A 74 -10.52 -12.28 2.21
N LEU A 75 -11.61 -11.69 2.71
CA LEU A 75 -11.61 -10.83 3.90
C LEU A 75 -10.50 -9.77 3.82
N TYR A 76 -10.45 -9.00 2.74
CA TYR A 76 -9.41 -7.99 2.54
C TYR A 76 -9.28 -7.09 3.78
N PRO A 77 -8.06 -6.87 4.32
CA PRO A 77 -6.74 -7.17 3.74
C PRO A 77 -6.11 -8.52 4.15
N LEU A 78 -6.84 -9.40 4.84
CA LEU A 78 -6.28 -10.62 5.44
C LEU A 78 -5.85 -11.64 4.38
N GLY A 79 -6.72 -11.94 3.43
CA GLY A 79 -6.49 -12.91 2.36
C GLY A 79 -6.27 -12.25 1.00
N ARG A 80 -5.16 -12.56 0.34
CA ARG A 80 -4.88 -12.17 -1.05
C ARG A 80 -4.14 -13.30 -1.75
N PHE A 81 -4.65 -13.73 -2.89
CA PHE A 81 -4.16 -14.85 -3.66
C PHE A 81 -3.91 -14.37 -5.10
N THR A 82 -2.63 -14.20 -5.43
CA THR A 82 -2.16 -13.93 -6.80
C THR A 82 -1.44 -15.17 -7.33
N SER A 83 -1.05 -15.14 -8.60
CA SER A 83 -0.22 -16.18 -9.22
C SER A 83 1.09 -16.43 -8.45
N GLU A 84 1.77 -15.36 -8.04
CA GLU A 84 3.07 -15.40 -7.36
C GLU A 84 2.97 -15.58 -5.84
N ARG A 85 1.91 -15.02 -5.23
CA ARG A 85 1.83 -14.93 -3.77
C ARG A 85 0.43 -15.24 -3.25
N ARG A 86 0.38 -16.19 -2.32
CA ARG A 86 -0.85 -16.62 -1.65
C ARG A 86 -0.72 -16.35 -0.17
N ARG A 87 -1.51 -15.44 0.38
CA ARG A 87 -1.48 -15.09 1.80
C ARG A 87 -2.87 -15.07 2.40
N PHE A 88 -2.96 -15.50 3.65
CA PHE A 88 -4.08 -15.33 4.54
C PHE A 88 -3.54 -15.07 5.95
N ILE A 89 -3.39 -13.81 6.33
CA ILE A 89 -2.74 -13.41 7.58
C ILE A 89 -3.68 -13.70 8.77
N PRO A 90 -3.17 -14.25 9.89
CA PRO A 90 -1.80 -14.72 10.14
C PRO A 90 -1.61 -16.23 9.86
N LEU A 91 -2.60 -16.91 9.31
CA LEU A 91 -2.64 -18.37 9.21
C LEU A 91 -1.66 -18.95 8.19
N PHE A 92 -1.52 -18.31 7.02
CA PHE A 92 -0.81 -18.89 5.89
C PHE A 92 -0.17 -17.83 5.01
N ILE A 93 1.08 -18.05 4.60
CA ILE A 93 1.76 -17.25 3.58
C ILE A 93 2.59 -18.21 2.73
N ARG A 94 2.36 -18.22 1.42
CA ARG A 94 3.21 -18.86 0.42
C ARG A 94 3.63 -17.83 -0.60
N ALA A 95 4.91 -17.81 -0.91
CA ALA A 95 5.43 -17.09 -2.07
C ALA A 95 6.35 -18.03 -2.84
N ASP A 96 6.23 -17.96 -4.16
CA ASP A 96 6.98 -18.75 -5.12
C ASP A 96 7.69 -17.77 -6.06
N GLU A 97 8.99 -17.61 -5.86
CA GLU A 97 9.90 -16.81 -6.69
C GLU A 97 10.93 -17.77 -7.31
N GLU A 98 11.53 -17.41 -8.44
CA GLU A 98 12.39 -18.30 -9.25
C GLU A 98 13.46 -19.05 -8.43
N ASP A 99 14.13 -18.34 -7.51
CA ASP A 99 15.19 -18.90 -6.65
C ASP A 99 14.73 -19.16 -5.20
N ARG A 100 13.47 -18.83 -4.87
CA ARG A 100 12.98 -18.79 -3.48
C ARG A 100 11.54 -19.25 -3.35
N GLU A 101 11.36 -20.40 -2.72
CA GLU A 101 10.06 -20.85 -2.25
C GLU A 101 9.99 -20.70 -0.73
N HIS A 102 8.89 -20.18 -0.21
CA HIS A 102 8.62 -20.32 1.22
C HIS A 102 7.14 -20.44 1.53
N VAL A 103 6.87 -21.22 2.57
CA VAL A 103 5.55 -21.47 3.15
C VAL A 103 5.65 -21.24 4.65
N ASN A 104 4.79 -20.38 5.18
CA ASN A 104 4.56 -20.19 6.60
C ASN A 104 3.11 -20.57 6.88
N ALA A 105 2.89 -21.45 7.86
CA ALA A 105 1.58 -21.82 8.35
C ALA A 105 1.57 -21.71 9.88
N LEU A 106 1.07 -20.58 10.41
CA LEU A 106 1.17 -20.22 11.82
C LEU A 106 2.64 -20.30 12.33
N LEU A 107 2.94 -21.34 13.10
CA LEU A 107 4.24 -21.61 13.71
C LEU A 107 5.14 -22.49 12.83
N PHE A 108 4.56 -23.21 11.88
CA PHE A 108 5.30 -24.01 10.92
C PHE A 108 5.83 -23.12 9.81
N PHE A 109 7.06 -23.37 9.38
CA PHE A 109 7.61 -22.77 8.18
C PHE A 109 8.48 -23.77 7.43
N SER A 110 8.53 -23.62 6.12
CA SER A 110 9.41 -24.38 5.24
C SER A 110 9.73 -23.55 4.00
N GLY A 111 10.86 -23.82 3.37
CA GLY A 111 11.21 -23.15 2.13
C GLY A 111 12.43 -23.76 1.46
N ARG A 112 12.76 -23.19 0.31
CA ARG A 112 13.94 -23.50 -0.47
C ARG A 112 14.59 -22.19 -0.90
N TYR A 113 15.92 -22.14 -0.80
CA TYR A 113 16.75 -21.11 -1.42
C TYR A 113 17.74 -21.84 -2.32
N GLU A 114 17.69 -21.60 -3.64
CA GLU A 114 18.45 -22.39 -4.63
C GLU A 114 18.23 -23.90 -4.43
N ASP A 115 19.26 -24.65 -4.00
CA ASP A 115 19.19 -26.09 -3.67
C ASP A 115 19.04 -26.38 -2.17
N GLU A 116 19.16 -25.38 -1.29
CA GLU A 116 19.06 -25.57 0.16
C GLU A 116 17.61 -25.53 0.64
N ARG A 117 17.13 -26.66 1.18
CA ARG A 117 15.84 -26.72 1.87
C ARG A 117 16.00 -26.37 3.34
N TYR A 118 15.04 -25.61 3.85
CA TYR A 118 14.99 -25.20 5.24
C TYR A 118 13.56 -25.31 5.79
N GLY A 119 13.41 -25.26 7.10
CA GLY A 119 12.11 -25.35 7.75
C GLY A 119 12.19 -25.62 9.25
N GLY A 120 11.03 -25.59 9.89
CA GLY A 120 10.92 -25.79 11.32
C GLY A 120 9.53 -25.48 11.86
N PHE A 121 9.47 -25.52 13.19
CA PHE A 121 8.31 -25.19 13.99
C PHE A 121 8.75 -24.22 15.09
N PHE A 122 8.40 -22.94 14.92
CA PHE A 122 8.73 -21.91 15.89
C PHE A 122 7.82 -22.04 17.14
N PRO A 123 8.33 -21.92 18.37
CA PRO A 123 9.73 -21.66 18.75
C PRO A 123 10.56 -22.93 19.02
N LEU A 124 10.05 -24.14 18.78
CA LEU A 124 10.67 -25.39 19.21
C LEU A 124 11.99 -25.71 18.51
N TYR A 125 12.00 -25.69 17.18
CA TYR A 125 13.18 -26.00 16.39
C TYR A 125 13.01 -25.49 14.98
N GLY A 126 14.08 -25.01 14.37
CA GLY A 126 14.04 -24.75 12.94
C GLY A 126 15.35 -24.24 12.39
N THR A 127 15.47 -24.37 11.08
CA THR A 127 16.57 -23.81 10.29
C THR A 127 15.99 -22.85 9.26
N PHE A 128 16.53 -21.64 9.18
CA PHE A 128 16.34 -20.73 8.05
C PHE A 128 17.64 -20.66 7.24
N SER A 129 17.53 -20.60 5.91
CA SER A 129 18.66 -20.30 5.01
C SER A 129 18.41 -18.97 4.30
N HIS A 130 19.46 -18.14 4.17
CA HIS A 130 19.46 -16.86 3.46
C HIS A 130 18.31 -15.91 3.87
N ARG A 131 18.10 -15.77 5.18
CA ARG A 131 17.02 -14.98 5.78
C ARG A 131 17.55 -14.04 6.86
N PHE A 132 16.88 -12.91 7.03
CA PHE A 132 17.19 -11.91 8.06
C PHE A 132 18.64 -11.38 8.01
N GLY A 133 19.28 -11.41 6.83
CA GLY A 133 20.67 -10.98 6.65
C GLY A 133 21.73 -12.00 7.06
N TYR A 134 21.33 -13.26 7.30
CA TYR A 134 22.24 -14.37 7.62
C TYR A 134 22.13 -15.48 6.57
N ASP A 135 23.23 -16.19 6.34
CA ASP A 135 23.29 -17.34 5.43
C ASP A 135 22.53 -18.52 6.01
N ARG A 136 22.66 -18.73 7.33
CA ARG A 136 21.94 -19.78 8.06
C ARG A 136 21.59 -19.33 9.46
N ILE A 137 20.40 -19.68 9.92
CA ILE A 137 19.96 -19.50 11.31
C ILE A 137 19.38 -20.81 11.77
N ARG A 138 19.89 -21.36 12.86
CA ARG A 138 19.32 -22.51 13.56
C ARG A 138 18.87 -22.08 14.93
N PHE A 139 17.75 -22.60 15.39
CA PHE A 139 17.32 -22.37 16.77
C PHE A 139 16.76 -23.66 17.37
N VAL A 140 16.92 -23.77 18.68
CA VAL A 140 16.36 -24.84 19.51
C VAL A 140 15.72 -24.17 20.71
N LEU A 141 14.43 -24.41 20.89
CA LEU A 141 13.60 -23.84 21.96
C LEU A 141 13.80 -22.33 22.08
N TRP A 142 13.61 -21.58 20.99
CA TRP A 142 13.78 -20.14 20.99
C TRP A 142 12.99 -19.50 22.15
N PRO A 143 13.59 -18.59 22.95
CA PRO A 143 14.89 -17.93 22.77
C PRO A 143 16.09 -18.63 23.46
N LEU A 144 15.95 -19.87 23.95
CA LEU A 144 17.01 -20.52 24.74
C LEU A 144 18.31 -20.72 23.99
N TYR A 145 18.26 -21.16 22.73
CA TYR A 145 19.46 -21.35 21.91
C TYR A 145 19.20 -20.97 20.45
N SER A 146 20.13 -20.22 19.87
CA SER A 146 20.21 -20.03 18.43
C SER A 146 21.65 -19.91 17.95
N GLU A 147 21.90 -20.45 16.76
CA GLU A 147 23.14 -20.36 16.03
C GLU A 147 22.89 -19.59 14.74
N THR A 148 23.73 -18.61 14.43
CA THR A 148 23.66 -17.86 13.17
C THR A 148 25.00 -17.93 12.46
N THR A 149 24.95 -18.10 11.14
CA THR A 149 26.13 -18.12 10.27
C THR A 149 26.02 -16.99 9.25
N ASN A 150 27.07 -16.20 9.10
CA ASN A 150 27.18 -15.16 8.07
C ASN A 150 28.60 -15.15 7.52
N SER A 151 28.76 -15.30 6.20
CA SER A 151 30.06 -15.30 5.51
C SER A 151 31.06 -16.29 6.14
N GLY A 152 30.57 -17.48 6.54
CA GLY A 152 31.36 -18.54 7.18
C GLY A 152 31.71 -18.32 8.66
N ILE A 153 31.06 -17.36 9.32
CA ILE A 153 31.30 -17.02 10.74
C ILE A 153 30.10 -17.46 11.57
N ASP A 154 30.35 -18.35 12.52
CA ASP A 154 29.32 -18.83 13.42
C ASP A 154 29.23 -18.00 14.71
N ALA A 155 28.00 -17.68 15.09
CA ALA A 155 27.65 -16.96 16.31
C ALA A 155 26.59 -17.75 17.07
N TYR A 156 26.83 -17.96 18.36
CA TYR A 156 25.97 -18.68 19.28
C TYR A 156 25.29 -17.69 20.21
N SER A 157 23.97 -17.80 20.36
CA SER A 157 23.20 -17.04 21.34
C SER A 157 22.54 -18.00 22.32
N VAL A 158 22.63 -17.68 23.61
CA VAL A 158 21.96 -18.41 24.69
C VAL A 158 21.07 -17.43 25.45
N LEU A 159 19.81 -17.81 25.65
CA LEU A 159 18.78 -16.94 26.24
C LEU A 159 18.74 -15.59 25.52
N TRP A 160 18.52 -15.62 24.20
CA TRP A 160 18.52 -14.42 23.37
C TRP A 160 17.65 -13.31 24.00
N PRO A 161 18.14 -12.06 24.13
CA PRO A 161 19.41 -11.53 23.62
C PRO A 161 20.55 -11.49 24.67
N VAL A 162 20.44 -12.19 25.80
CA VAL A 162 21.33 -12.02 26.97
C VAL A 162 22.77 -12.43 26.67
N PHE A 163 23.01 -13.65 26.18
CA PHE A 163 24.36 -14.11 25.88
C PHE A 163 24.53 -14.31 24.39
N ARG A 164 25.62 -13.77 23.85
CA ARG A 164 26.05 -14.01 22.47
C ARG A 164 27.56 -14.20 22.42
N TYR A 165 28.01 -15.14 21.62
CA TYR A 165 29.42 -15.51 21.51
C TYR A 165 29.75 -16.00 20.10
N SER A 166 30.80 -15.45 19.51
CA SER A 166 31.41 -15.92 18.27
C SER A 166 32.91 -16.02 18.47
N PRO A 167 33.52 -17.21 18.27
CA PRO A 167 34.94 -17.41 18.50
C PRO A 167 35.83 -16.37 17.80
N GLY A 168 36.59 -15.62 18.60
CA GLY A 168 37.54 -14.62 18.11
C GLY A 168 36.92 -13.34 17.52
N ARG A 169 35.59 -13.21 17.52
CA ARG A 169 34.89 -12.06 16.94
C ARG A 169 33.99 -11.33 17.91
N GLU A 170 33.12 -12.01 18.63
CA GLU A 170 32.13 -11.32 19.47
C GLU A 170 31.91 -12.00 20.81
N PHE A 171 31.64 -11.20 21.82
CA PHE A 171 31.18 -11.67 23.11
C PHE A 171 30.27 -10.62 23.72
N GLN A 172 29.11 -11.04 24.19
CA GLN A 172 28.07 -10.15 24.69
C GLN A 172 27.38 -10.74 25.91
N ILE A 173 27.21 -9.90 26.93
CA ILE A 173 26.28 -10.08 28.05
C ILE A 173 25.37 -8.86 28.06
N PHE A 174 24.26 -8.93 27.33
CA PHE A 174 23.30 -7.84 27.26
C PHE A 174 22.53 -7.68 28.58
N PRO A 175 22.30 -6.45 29.06
CA PRO A 175 22.72 -5.15 28.52
C PRO A 175 24.05 -4.61 29.11
N LEU A 176 24.80 -5.41 29.85
CA LEU A 176 25.91 -4.95 30.69
C LEU A 176 27.17 -4.60 29.90
N TYR A 177 27.64 -5.52 29.06
CA TYR A 177 28.88 -5.34 28.31
C TYR A 177 28.92 -6.26 27.10
N GLY A 178 29.55 -5.81 26.03
CA GLY A 178 29.90 -6.68 24.93
C GLY A 178 30.90 -6.02 24.00
N TYR A 179 31.53 -6.85 23.17
CA TYR A 179 32.36 -6.39 22.08
C TYR A 179 32.13 -7.21 20.83
N GLU A 180 32.37 -6.57 19.69
CA GLU A 180 32.36 -7.16 18.36
C GLU A 180 33.62 -6.71 17.62
N LYS A 181 34.31 -7.65 16.99
CA LYS A 181 35.53 -7.45 16.24
C LYS A 181 35.36 -8.00 14.84
N THR A 182 35.59 -7.12 13.87
CA THR A 182 35.68 -7.44 12.45
C THR A 182 37.11 -7.11 11.97
N LEU A 183 37.43 -7.44 10.71
CA LEU A 183 38.72 -7.11 10.10
C LEU A 183 39.08 -5.62 10.20
N ASN A 184 38.09 -4.73 10.04
CA ASN A 184 38.33 -3.30 9.86
C ASN A 184 37.94 -2.44 11.08
N TYR A 185 37.29 -3.01 12.09
CA TYR A 185 36.89 -2.28 13.27
C TYR A 185 36.61 -3.19 14.47
N ARG A 186 36.68 -2.59 15.65
CA ARG A 186 36.22 -3.15 16.92
C ARG A 186 35.18 -2.21 17.52
N HIS A 187 34.06 -2.76 17.97
CA HIS A 187 33.02 -2.07 18.71
C HIS A 187 32.94 -2.66 20.11
N ASP A 188 32.96 -1.82 21.13
CA ASP A 188 32.76 -2.18 22.52
C ASP A 188 31.60 -1.35 23.07
N PHE A 189 30.73 -1.96 23.86
CA PHE A 189 29.68 -1.23 24.57
C PHE A 189 29.67 -1.61 26.05
N ALA A 190 29.25 -0.69 26.89
CA ALA A 190 29.02 -0.91 28.31
C ALA A 190 27.72 -0.23 28.74
N LEU A 191 26.96 -0.87 29.61
CA LEU A 191 25.67 -0.37 30.12
C LEU A 191 24.80 0.13 28.97
N TRP A 192 24.45 -0.77 28.06
CA TRP A 192 23.64 -0.43 26.90
C TRP A 192 22.36 0.31 27.34
N PRO A 193 21.98 1.43 26.70
CA PRO A 193 22.55 2.03 25.47
C PRO A 193 23.55 3.19 25.73
N PHE A 194 24.11 3.33 26.93
CA PHE A 194 24.78 4.57 27.34
C PHE A 194 26.19 4.72 26.80
N ILE A 195 27.02 3.67 26.87
CA ILE A 195 28.44 3.77 26.55
C ILE A 195 28.76 2.93 25.33
N HIS A 196 29.30 3.57 24.30
CA HIS A 196 29.72 2.93 23.07
C HIS A 196 31.07 3.46 22.61
N PHE A 197 31.96 2.55 22.25
CA PHE A 197 33.25 2.84 21.66
C PHE A 197 33.43 2.05 20.38
N ARG A 198 33.87 2.69 19.32
CA ARG A 198 34.24 2.03 18.07
C ARG A 198 35.59 2.56 17.61
N ARG A 199 36.47 1.66 17.19
CA ARG A 199 37.82 1.97 16.68
C ARG A 199 38.03 1.22 15.38
N GLY A 200 38.71 1.83 14.41
CA GLY A 200 38.95 1.25 13.08
C GLY A 200 38.75 2.28 11.98
N ALA A 201 38.16 1.88 10.85
CA ALA A 201 37.80 2.80 9.77
C ALA A 201 36.83 3.93 10.22
N GLN A 202 36.03 3.67 11.26
CA GLN A 202 35.18 4.66 11.91
C GLN A 202 35.49 4.68 13.41
N HIS A 203 35.61 5.88 13.95
CA HIS A 203 35.85 6.13 15.36
C HIS A 203 34.59 6.67 16.00
N ILE A 204 34.04 5.96 16.98
CA ILE A 204 32.86 6.40 17.73
C ILE A 204 33.20 6.44 19.21
N ASN A 205 32.88 7.53 19.87
CA ASN A 205 32.87 7.64 21.32
C ASN A 205 31.51 8.21 21.72
N ALA A 206 30.70 7.42 22.42
CA ALA A 206 29.39 7.86 22.89
C ALA A 206 29.26 7.59 24.39
N VAL A 207 28.78 8.61 25.10
CA VAL A 207 28.34 8.56 26.49
C VAL A 207 26.99 9.26 26.52
N LEU A 208 25.95 8.54 26.12
CA LEU A 208 24.60 9.08 25.99
C LEU A 208 23.98 9.34 27.37
N PRO A 209 23.12 10.36 27.50
CA PRO A 209 22.78 11.37 26.48
C PRO A 209 23.79 12.53 26.39
N PHE A 210 24.88 12.52 27.14
CA PHE A 210 25.73 13.71 27.31
C PHE A 210 26.58 14.06 26.10
N PHE A 211 27.19 13.05 25.47
CA PHE A 211 28.15 13.26 24.39
C PHE A 211 28.10 12.13 23.38
N TYR A 212 28.18 12.50 22.11
CA TYR A 212 28.38 11.57 21.01
C TYR A 212 29.36 12.19 20.02
N HIS A 213 30.30 11.38 19.58
CA HIS A 213 31.28 11.78 18.59
C HIS A 213 31.54 10.62 17.67
N SER A 214 31.44 10.87 16.37
CA SER A 214 31.76 9.91 15.33
C SER A 214 32.58 10.58 14.23
N SER A 215 33.66 9.94 13.82
CA SER A 215 34.48 10.37 12.69
C SER A 215 34.85 9.19 11.79
N GLY A 216 34.92 9.44 10.49
CA GLY A 216 35.43 8.52 9.47
C GLY A 216 36.11 9.31 8.35
N ASP A 217 36.47 8.64 7.26
CA ASP A 217 37.24 9.26 6.17
C ASP A 217 36.47 10.38 5.45
N THR A 218 35.16 10.23 5.33
CA THR A 218 34.30 11.16 4.56
C THR A 218 33.27 11.88 5.41
N TYR A 219 33.28 11.68 6.73
CA TYR A 219 32.28 12.30 7.60
C TYR A 219 32.77 12.57 9.02
N TRP A 220 32.16 13.57 9.63
CA TRP A 220 32.38 13.99 11.00
C TRP A 220 31.04 14.34 11.64
N ASN A 221 30.78 13.85 12.84
CA ASN A 221 29.56 14.11 13.60
C ASN A 221 29.88 14.27 15.09
N ILE A 222 29.33 15.32 15.70
CA ILE A 222 29.40 15.58 17.12
C ILE A 222 28.01 15.96 17.65
N ALA A 223 27.63 15.40 18.79
CA ALA A 223 26.43 15.78 19.51
C ALA A 223 26.75 16.02 20.98
N VAL A 224 26.12 17.07 21.53
CA VAL A 224 26.20 17.45 22.93
C VAL A 224 24.77 17.47 23.46
N LEU A 225 24.52 16.82 24.60
CA LEU A 225 23.16 16.61 25.11
C LEU A 225 22.25 15.98 24.03
N TRP A 226 22.72 14.88 23.45
CA TRP A 226 21.96 14.12 22.47
C TRP A 226 20.56 13.77 23.01
N PRO A 227 19.48 13.96 22.22
CA PRO A 227 19.47 14.29 20.78
C PRO A 227 19.39 15.79 20.46
N LEU A 228 19.48 16.69 21.44
CA LEU A 228 19.12 18.10 21.27
C LEU A 228 20.06 18.87 20.33
N PHE A 229 21.38 18.74 20.51
CA PHE A 229 22.36 19.47 19.71
C PHE A 229 23.25 18.50 18.96
N THR A 230 23.16 18.51 17.64
CA THR A 230 23.96 17.65 16.76
C THR A 230 24.50 18.47 15.60
N TYR A 231 25.79 18.33 15.33
CA TYR A 231 26.47 18.92 14.18
C TYR A 231 27.13 17.81 13.37
N SER A 232 26.94 17.84 12.06
CA SER A 232 27.46 16.84 11.14
C SER A 232 28.00 17.52 9.88
N ARG A 233 29.06 16.94 9.33
CA ARG A 233 29.69 17.35 8.08
C ARG A 233 30.13 16.11 7.32
N ASP A 234 29.61 15.95 6.12
CA ASP A 234 29.97 14.93 5.15
C ASP A 234 30.71 15.61 3.99
N THR A 235 31.73 14.95 3.43
CA THR A 235 32.52 15.45 2.29
C THR A 235 32.09 14.84 0.96
N SER A 236 31.38 13.73 0.96
CA SER A 236 30.90 13.08 -0.26
C SER A 236 29.55 12.37 -0.02
N PRO A 237 28.42 12.98 -0.44
CA PRO A 237 28.32 14.34 -0.98
C PRO A 237 28.63 15.40 0.09
N GLU A 238 29.10 16.58 -0.32
CA GLU A 238 29.38 17.68 0.60
C GLU A 238 28.08 18.14 1.28
N LEU A 239 27.91 17.85 2.56
CA LEU A 239 26.71 18.21 3.32
C LEU A 239 27.11 18.63 4.72
N THR A 240 26.71 19.82 5.14
CA THR A 240 26.83 20.25 6.53
C THR A 240 25.44 20.37 7.12
N SER A 241 25.16 19.70 8.23
CA SER A 241 23.86 19.82 8.91
C SER A 241 24.01 20.01 10.42
N ALA A 242 23.14 20.84 10.98
CA ALA A 242 23.11 21.19 12.38
C ALA A 242 21.66 21.14 12.90
N ASN A 243 21.43 20.45 14.01
CA ASN A 243 20.16 20.38 14.72
C ASN A 243 20.36 21.05 16.09
N PHE A 244 19.54 22.06 16.43
CA PHE A 244 19.71 22.81 17.67
C PHE A 244 18.49 23.70 17.99
N PRO A 245 17.61 23.34 18.95
CA PRO A 245 17.40 22.04 19.56
C PRO A 245 16.50 21.15 18.70
N TRP A 246 16.79 19.86 18.61
CA TRP A 246 15.89 18.88 18.00
C TRP A 246 14.59 18.73 18.82
N PRO A 247 13.40 18.58 18.20
CA PRO A 247 13.11 18.53 16.76
C PRO A 247 12.77 19.92 16.16
N LEU A 248 12.94 21.00 16.92
CA LEU A 248 12.44 22.34 16.61
C LEU A 248 13.24 23.00 15.49
N LEU A 249 14.55 22.95 15.54
CA LEU A 249 15.42 23.67 14.61
C LEU A 249 16.44 22.75 13.94
N ARG A 250 16.51 22.83 12.62
CA ARG A 250 17.54 22.18 11.80
C ARG A 250 17.89 23.05 10.61
N THR A 251 19.18 23.13 10.32
CA THR A 251 19.72 23.71 9.09
C THR A 251 20.61 22.68 8.41
N ALA A 252 20.56 22.59 7.09
CA ALA A 252 21.51 21.82 6.30
C ALA A 252 21.84 22.56 5.00
N SER A 253 23.09 22.48 4.58
CA SER A 253 23.59 23.13 3.36
C SER A 253 24.62 22.25 2.64
N GLY A 254 24.70 22.41 1.31
CA GLY A 254 25.57 21.60 0.43
C GLY A 254 24.75 20.75 -0.54
N ALA A 255 24.81 19.42 -0.39
CA ALA A 255 24.12 18.45 -1.25
C ALA A 255 22.61 18.71 -1.36
N TYR A 256 22.03 19.26 -0.30
CA TYR A 256 20.70 19.83 -0.29
C TYR A 256 20.65 20.98 0.72
N GLU A 257 19.75 21.92 0.49
CA GLU A 257 19.47 23.02 1.41
C GLU A 257 18.21 22.68 2.22
N GLU A 258 18.28 22.83 3.54
CA GLU A 258 17.16 22.57 4.45
C GLU A 258 17.13 23.61 5.57
N LEU A 259 15.94 24.15 5.82
CA LEU A 259 15.65 24.98 6.98
C LEU A 259 14.37 24.47 7.62
N LYS A 260 14.46 24.03 8.86
CA LYS A 260 13.34 23.53 9.65
C LYS A 260 13.22 24.36 10.92
N ILE A 261 12.02 24.89 11.13
CA ILE A 261 11.55 25.63 12.30
C ILE A 261 10.19 25.02 12.66
N PHE A 262 10.21 23.84 13.27
CA PHE A 262 9.01 23.08 13.55
C PHE A 262 8.24 23.68 14.75
N PRO A 263 6.89 23.75 14.70
CA PRO A 263 5.99 23.33 13.61
C PRO A 263 5.72 24.42 12.56
N PHE A 264 6.32 25.60 12.66
CA PHE A 264 5.91 26.78 11.87
C PHE A 264 6.34 26.76 10.40
N TYR A 265 7.55 26.29 10.11
CA TYR A 265 8.11 26.34 8.75
C TYR A 265 9.10 25.20 8.53
N TRP A 266 9.07 24.57 7.37
CA TRP A 266 10.10 23.62 6.97
C TRP A 266 10.25 23.64 5.46
N SER A 267 11.44 23.99 4.97
CA SER A 267 11.79 23.91 3.55
C SER A 267 12.96 22.98 3.33
N ARG A 268 12.91 22.22 2.24
CA ARG A 268 14.01 21.38 1.77
C ARG A 268 14.10 21.46 0.25
N THR A 269 15.29 21.69 -0.29
CA THR A 269 15.54 21.80 -1.73
C THR A 269 16.78 21.00 -2.09
N GLN A 270 16.68 20.14 -3.08
CA GLN A 270 17.78 19.33 -3.60
C GLN A 270 17.85 19.56 -5.12
N GLY A 271 18.56 20.61 -5.52
CA GLY A 271 18.61 21.06 -6.92
C GLY A 271 17.21 21.17 -7.54
N ASP A 272 17.07 20.66 -8.76
CA ASP A 272 15.80 20.57 -9.48
C ASP A 272 15.05 19.26 -9.22
N ALA A 273 15.69 18.28 -8.57
CA ALA A 273 15.12 16.96 -8.35
C ALA A 273 14.02 16.96 -7.28
N TYR A 274 14.15 17.80 -6.25
CA TYR A 274 13.18 17.83 -5.16
C TYR A 274 13.09 19.19 -4.48
N ARG A 275 11.87 19.65 -4.23
CA ARG A 275 11.58 20.85 -3.44
C ARG A 275 10.38 20.59 -2.54
N MET A 276 10.48 20.96 -1.28
CA MET A 276 9.43 20.83 -0.29
C MET A 276 9.33 22.10 0.55
N LYS A 277 8.11 22.51 0.85
CA LYS A 277 7.77 23.58 1.80
C LYS A 277 6.58 23.15 2.65
N ILE A 278 6.69 23.31 3.97
CA ILE A 278 5.63 23.10 4.95
C ILE A 278 5.47 24.40 5.71
N ILE A 279 4.23 24.84 5.86
CA ILE A 279 3.85 26.04 6.61
C ILE A 279 2.83 25.60 7.66
N LEU A 280 3.10 25.93 8.92
CA LEU A 280 2.26 25.59 10.07
C LEU A 280 1.85 24.12 10.06
N TRP A 281 2.81 23.21 10.17
CA TRP A 281 2.54 21.78 10.23
C TRP A 281 1.43 21.47 11.27
N PRO A 282 0.40 20.68 10.93
CA PRO A 282 0.20 19.93 9.68
C PRO A 282 -0.73 20.61 8.64
N LEU A 283 -0.93 21.93 8.74
CA LEU A 283 -1.94 22.66 7.97
C LEU A 283 -1.63 22.73 6.48
N TYR A 284 -0.37 22.97 6.08
CA TYR A 284 0.01 23.11 4.68
C TYR A 284 1.35 22.45 4.37
N LYS A 285 1.37 21.62 3.33
CA LYS A 285 2.58 21.03 2.75
C LYS A 285 2.49 21.11 1.23
N HIS A 286 3.57 21.51 0.60
CA HIS A 286 3.72 21.54 -0.84
C HIS A 286 5.07 20.92 -1.21
N ASP A 287 5.07 19.94 -2.09
CA ASP A 287 6.26 19.29 -2.58
C ASP A 287 6.21 19.03 -4.09
N VAL A 288 7.38 19.18 -4.72
CA VAL A 288 7.60 18.96 -6.14
C VAL A 288 8.78 18.00 -6.25
N SER A 289 8.61 16.92 -7.00
CA SER A 289 9.66 15.97 -7.31
C SER A 289 9.79 15.78 -8.81
N PHE A 290 11.04 15.65 -9.27
CA PHE A 290 11.38 15.36 -10.64
C PHE A 290 12.28 14.12 -10.68
N SER A 291 11.89 13.12 -11.47
CA SER A 291 12.66 11.92 -11.71
C SER A 291 13.23 11.97 -13.14
N PRO A 292 14.52 12.30 -13.33
CA PRO A 292 15.13 12.42 -14.66
C PRO A 292 15.07 11.11 -15.46
N ASN A 293 15.27 9.97 -14.80
CA ASN A 293 15.30 8.66 -15.46
C ASN A 293 13.94 8.26 -16.05
N ALA A 294 12.85 8.68 -15.41
CA ALA A 294 11.49 8.39 -15.85
C ALA A 294 10.86 9.55 -16.64
N GLY A 295 11.48 10.73 -16.66
CA GLY A 295 10.87 11.94 -17.22
C GLY A 295 9.59 12.38 -16.51
N VAL A 296 9.39 11.96 -15.24
CA VAL A 296 8.17 12.20 -14.47
C VAL A 296 8.36 13.38 -13.54
N ARG A 297 7.43 14.34 -13.60
CA ARG A 297 7.31 15.44 -12.65
C ARG A 297 6.03 15.27 -11.84
N GLU A 298 6.14 15.26 -10.52
CA GLU A 298 5.01 15.22 -9.61
C GLU A 298 4.98 16.46 -8.73
N GLU A 299 3.82 17.09 -8.64
CA GLU A 299 3.55 18.24 -7.78
C GLU A 299 2.39 17.90 -6.86
N ARG A 300 2.59 18.07 -5.56
CA ARG A 300 1.64 17.68 -4.53
C ARG A 300 1.45 18.79 -3.50
N THR A 301 0.20 19.11 -3.22
CA THR A 301 -0.21 20.04 -2.16
C THR A 301 -1.14 19.32 -1.20
N THR A 302 -0.83 19.34 0.09
CA THR A 302 -1.61 18.73 1.16
C THR A 302 -2.05 19.80 2.15
N VAL A 303 -3.32 19.77 2.54
CA VAL A 303 -3.95 20.69 3.50
C VAL A 303 -4.65 19.89 4.59
N LEU A 304 -4.47 20.28 5.86
CA LEU A 304 -5.10 19.63 7.03
C LEU A 304 -4.93 18.09 7.02
N LEU A 305 -3.70 17.61 6.78
CA LEU A 305 -3.28 16.19 6.69
C LEU A 305 -3.83 15.36 5.51
N PHE A 306 -5.11 15.47 5.17
CA PHE A 306 -5.78 14.54 4.25
C PHE A 306 -6.26 15.16 2.95
N ASN A 307 -6.55 16.47 2.93
CA ASN A 307 -6.94 17.12 1.69
C ASN A 307 -5.70 17.22 0.80
N ARG A 308 -5.78 16.72 -0.43
CA ARG A 308 -4.61 16.60 -1.29
C ARG A 308 -4.96 16.94 -2.73
N LYS A 309 -4.12 17.74 -3.36
CA LYS A 309 -4.06 17.90 -4.81
C LYS A 309 -2.72 17.36 -5.30
N SER A 310 -2.74 16.45 -6.26
CA SER A 310 -1.53 15.87 -6.87
C SER A 310 -1.67 15.96 -8.39
N THR A 311 -0.62 16.40 -9.06
CA THR A 311 -0.52 16.41 -10.52
C THR A 311 0.76 15.69 -10.89
N ARG A 312 0.66 14.69 -11.75
CA ARG A 312 1.79 13.94 -12.26
C ARG A 312 1.79 14.08 -13.78
N VAL A 313 2.88 14.65 -14.30
CA VAL A 313 3.11 14.84 -15.72
C VAL A 313 4.25 13.92 -16.12
N SER A 314 4.05 13.13 -17.18
CA SER A 314 5.04 12.16 -17.65
C SER A 314 5.38 12.37 -19.12
N GLN A 315 6.67 12.28 -19.48
CA GLN A 315 7.08 12.27 -20.88
C GLN A 315 6.85 10.88 -21.49
N GLY A 316 5.64 10.63 -21.99
CA GLY A 316 5.28 9.40 -22.71
C GLY A 316 4.34 8.44 -21.97
N ASP A 317 3.93 8.77 -20.75
CA ASP A 317 2.84 8.11 -20.03
C ASP A 317 1.72 9.12 -19.79
N ALA A 318 0.54 8.61 -19.48
CA ALA A 318 -0.67 9.36 -19.21
C ALA A 318 -0.48 10.41 -18.10
N ASP A 319 -0.93 11.64 -18.35
CA ASP A 319 -1.01 12.65 -17.30
C ASP A 319 -2.09 12.25 -16.28
N SER A 320 -1.81 12.46 -15.00
CA SER A 320 -2.78 12.16 -13.94
C SER A 320 -2.94 13.30 -12.95
N GLU A 321 -4.19 13.59 -12.60
CA GLU A 321 -4.55 14.57 -11.59
C GLU A 321 -5.41 13.91 -10.51
N GLN A 322 -5.06 14.14 -9.25
CA GLN A 322 -5.83 13.67 -8.10
C GLN A 322 -6.22 14.84 -7.21
N LEU A 323 -7.50 14.91 -6.84
CA LEU A 323 -8.02 15.86 -5.87
C LEU A 323 -8.82 15.12 -4.81
N THR A 324 -8.40 15.23 -3.55
CA THR A 324 -9.07 14.67 -2.39
C THR A 324 -9.48 15.80 -1.47
N VAL A 325 -10.78 15.91 -1.20
CA VAL A 325 -11.38 16.77 -0.20
C VAL A 325 -11.98 15.87 0.87
N TRP A 326 -11.16 15.44 1.82
CA TRP A 326 -11.57 14.47 2.83
C TRP A 326 -12.47 15.13 3.89
N PRO A 327 -13.55 14.46 4.36
CA PRO A 327 -14.03 13.11 4.02
C PRO A 327 -15.08 13.06 2.89
N LEU A 328 -15.18 14.12 2.09
CA LEU A 328 -16.32 14.35 1.22
C LEU A 328 -16.10 13.82 -0.20
N TRP A 329 -15.01 14.17 -0.85
CA TRP A 329 -14.88 13.99 -2.29
C TRP A 329 -13.50 13.49 -2.67
N HIS A 330 -13.46 12.59 -3.65
CA HIS A 330 -12.23 12.20 -4.33
C HIS A 330 -12.44 12.22 -5.83
N ARG A 331 -11.53 12.85 -6.57
CA ARG A 331 -11.49 12.89 -8.03
C ARG A 331 -10.14 12.40 -8.51
N HIS A 332 -10.16 11.53 -9.51
CA HIS A 332 -8.98 11.03 -10.20
C HIS A 332 -9.18 11.20 -11.71
N VAL A 333 -8.29 11.94 -12.35
CA VAL A 333 -8.22 12.11 -13.80
C VAL A 333 -6.99 11.35 -14.26
N HIS A 334 -7.15 10.50 -15.27
CA HIS A 334 -6.08 9.76 -15.93
C HIS A 334 -6.36 9.78 -17.43
N ASP A 335 -5.51 10.44 -18.20
CA ASP A 335 -5.80 10.84 -19.59
C ASP A 335 -7.16 11.55 -19.70
N ASP A 336 -8.05 11.01 -20.54
CA ASP A 336 -9.39 11.55 -20.79
C ASP A 336 -10.46 10.94 -19.86
N ARG A 337 -10.08 10.04 -18.94
CA ARG A 337 -11.01 9.42 -18.00
C ARG A 337 -10.98 10.14 -16.66
N THR A 338 -12.13 10.61 -16.22
CA THR A 338 -12.35 11.24 -14.91
C THR A 338 -13.26 10.38 -14.06
N LEU A 339 -12.75 9.92 -12.93
CA LEU A 339 -13.49 9.18 -11.91
C LEU A 339 -13.68 10.06 -10.68
N TRP A 340 -14.87 10.02 -10.07
CA TRP A 340 -15.11 10.68 -8.79
C TRP A 340 -15.98 9.84 -7.85
N TYR A 341 -15.80 10.08 -6.55
CA TYR A 341 -16.42 9.33 -5.47
C TYR A 341 -16.86 10.25 -4.33
N PHE A 342 -18.06 10.01 -3.81
CA PHE A 342 -18.64 10.68 -2.66
C PHE A 342 -19.46 9.69 -1.80
N PRO A 343 -19.28 9.64 -0.47
CA PRO A 343 -18.24 10.29 0.31
C PRO A 343 -16.88 9.55 0.19
N TRP A 344 -15.78 10.23 0.50
CA TRP A 344 -14.43 9.61 0.60
C TRP A 344 -14.00 9.51 2.07
N ILE A 345 -14.61 8.57 2.80
CA ILE A 345 -14.50 8.49 4.27
C ILE A 345 -13.13 7.97 4.71
N ILE A 346 -12.57 6.99 4.01
CA ILE A 346 -11.31 6.33 4.38
C ILE A 346 -10.22 6.77 3.40
N PRO A 347 -9.20 7.53 3.82
CA PRO A 347 -8.19 8.13 2.93
C PRO A 347 -7.10 7.12 2.48
N ILE A 348 -7.48 5.87 2.21
CA ILE A 348 -6.58 4.80 1.74
C ILE A 348 -6.64 4.73 0.22
N HIS A 349 -5.47 4.69 -0.43
CA HIS A 349 -5.34 4.71 -1.89
C HIS A 349 -4.82 3.36 -2.44
N ASP A 350 -5.15 2.25 -1.77
CA ASP A 350 -4.79 0.89 -2.17
C ASP A 350 -5.86 0.29 -3.10
N ASP A 351 -5.44 -0.40 -4.15
CA ASP A 351 -6.36 -0.98 -5.13
C ASP A 351 -7.27 -2.05 -4.52
N GLY A 352 -6.76 -2.86 -3.59
CA GLY A 352 -7.57 -3.84 -2.87
C GLY A 352 -8.63 -3.18 -2.00
N PHE A 353 -8.34 -2.02 -1.38
CA PHE A 353 -9.36 -1.22 -0.69
C PHE A 353 -10.41 -0.69 -1.66
N ARG A 354 -9.99 -0.16 -2.82
CA ARG A 354 -10.89 0.36 -3.87
C ARG A 354 -11.82 -0.72 -4.43
N ARG A 355 -11.37 -1.97 -4.52
CA ARG A 355 -12.20 -3.08 -4.99
C ARG A 355 -13.14 -3.62 -3.93
N ASN A 356 -12.69 -3.77 -2.68
CA ASN A 356 -13.46 -4.47 -1.64
C ASN A 356 -14.35 -3.57 -0.78
N TRP A 357 -13.87 -2.38 -0.41
CA TRP A 357 -14.53 -1.53 0.58
C TRP A 357 -15.13 -0.26 0.00
N LEU A 358 -14.44 0.35 -0.96
CA LEU A 358 -14.88 1.62 -1.54
C LEU A 358 -16.30 1.57 -2.12
N PRO A 359 -16.75 0.50 -2.84
CA PRO A 359 -18.11 0.45 -3.38
C PRO A 359 -19.19 0.49 -2.29
N LEU A 360 -18.94 -0.13 -1.13
CA LEU A 360 -19.86 -0.14 0.01
C LEU A 360 -19.95 1.24 0.68
N LEU A 361 -18.87 2.02 0.65
CA LEU A 361 -18.76 3.31 1.36
C LEU A 361 -19.12 4.50 0.46
N THR A 362 -19.15 4.30 -0.85
CA THR A 362 -19.47 5.33 -1.83
C THR A 362 -20.98 5.37 -2.06
N LEU A 363 -21.57 6.54 -1.83
CA LEU A 363 -22.99 6.80 -2.06
C LEU A 363 -23.24 7.34 -3.46
N ALA A 364 -22.30 8.08 -4.03
CA ALA A 364 -22.36 8.61 -5.37
C ALA A 364 -21.00 8.49 -6.05
N SER A 365 -21.01 8.00 -7.27
CA SER A 365 -19.83 7.92 -8.12
C SER A 365 -20.17 8.40 -9.52
N GLY A 366 -19.16 8.84 -10.24
CA GLY A 366 -19.31 9.06 -11.67
C GLY A 366 -18.01 8.87 -12.41
N GLU A 367 -18.19 8.47 -13.65
CA GLU A 367 -17.14 8.23 -14.62
C GLU A 367 -17.46 9.07 -15.85
N THR A 368 -16.47 9.83 -16.32
CA THR A 368 -16.57 10.56 -17.57
C THR A 368 -15.39 10.17 -18.44
N SER A 369 -15.71 9.63 -19.60
CA SER A 369 -14.82 9.28 -20.71
C SER A 369 -15.26 10.08 -21.94
N PRO A 370 -14.44 10.18 -23.01
CA PRO A 370 -14.86 10.82 -24.27
C PRO A 370 -16.17 10.26 -24.83
N GLU A 371 -16.38 8.95 -24.73
CA GLU A 371 -17.52 8.24 -25.33
C GLU A 371 -18.72 8.06 -24.37
N LEU A 372 -18.48 8.18 -23.06
CA LEU A 372 -19.42 7.78 -22.03
C LEU A 372 -19.29 8.64 -20.77
N SER A 373 -20.39 9.25 -20.33
CA SER A 373 -20.51 9.85 -19.01
C SER A 373 -21.57 9.11 -18.21
N GLU A 374 -21.20 8.57 -17.07
CA GLU A 374 -22.07 7.84 -16.16
C GLU A 374 -22.04 8.45 -14.76
N VAL A 375 -23.21 8.58 -14.15
CA VAL A 375 -23.38 9.00 -12.75
C VAL A 375 -24.31 8.03 -12.06
N SER A 376 -23.84 7.44 -10.96
CA SER A 376 -24.57 6.49 -10.13
C SER A 376 -24.71 7.04 -8.72
N VAL A 377 -25.94 7.06 -8.20
CA VAL A 377 -26.24 7.49 -6.82
C VAL A 377 -27.05 6.40 -6.11
N LEU A 378 -26.70 6.15 -4.85
CA LEU A 378 -27.19 5.09 -3.98
C LEU A 378 -27.20 3.74 -4.69
N TRP A 379 -26.03 3.33 -5.21
CA TRP A 379 -25.82 2.05 -5.87
C TRP A 379 -26.80 1.82 -7.04
N ARG A 380 -26.79 2.74 -8.02
CA ARG A 380 -27.65 2.74 -9.23
C ARG A 380 -29.14 2.97 -8.99
N THR A 381 -29.56 3.31 -7.76
CA THR A 381 -30.94 3.76 -7.49
C THR A 381 -31.28 4.96 -8.37
N PHE A 382 -30.30 5.83 -8.59
CA PHE A 382 -30.32 6.81 -9.66
C PHE A 382 -29.13 6.53 -10.56
N LEU A 383 -29.39 6.39 -11.86
CA LEU A 383 -28.38 6.16 -12.87
C LEU A 383 -28.65 7.11 -14.03
N TYR A 384 -27.66 7.93 -14.35
CA TYR A 384 -27.65 8.76 -15.54
C TYR A 384 -26.49 8.32 -16.42
N ARG A 385 -26.76 8.06 -17.69
CA ARG A 385 -25.76 7.67 -18.67
C ARG A 385 -25.92 8.53 -19.92
N ASN A 386 -24.82 9.00 -20.46
CA ASN A 386 -24.81 9.80 -21.68
C ASN A 386 -23.66 9.32 -22.55
N SER A 387 -24.00 8.78 -23.72
CA SER A 387 -23.05 8.47 -24.80
C SER A 387 -23.19 9.49 -25.92
N ASP A 388 -22.30 9.45 -26.91
CA ASP A 388 -22.27 10.39 -28.04
C ASP A 388 -23.62 10.58 -28.77
N SER A 389 -24.46 9.54 -28.76
CA SER A 389 -25.75 9.54 -29.44
C SER A 389 -26.94 9.44 -28.50
N CYS A 390 -26.80 8.76 -27.35
CA CYS A 390 -27.90 8.39 -26.48
C CYS A 390 -27.72 8.91 -25.06
N SER A 391 -28.76 9.54 -24.53
CA SER A 391 -28.85 9.86 -23.10
C SER A 391 -29.92 8.97 -22.46
N SER A 392 -29.58 8.32 -21.36
CA SER A 392 -30.51 7.56 -20.55
C SER A 392 -30.47 7.99 -19.09
N PHE A 393 -31.62 7.87 -18.46
CA PHE A 393 -31.87 8.25 -17.08
C PHE A 393 -32.77 7.18 -16.49
N SER A 394 -32.41 6.67 -15.31
CA SER A 394 -33.27 5.75 -14.57
C SER A 394 -33.26 6.07 -13.09
N LEU A 395 -34.44 5.96 -12.49
CA LEU A 395 -34.67 6.04 -11.05
C LEU A 395 -35.21 4.68 -10.60
N SER A 396 -34.30 3.74 -10.35
CA SER A 396 -34.60 2.38 -9.90
C SER A 396 -35.69 1.75 -10.76
N PHE A 397 -36.63 1.06 -10.14
CA PHE A 397 -37.80 0.48 -10.79
C PHE A 397 -38.85 1.52 -11.14
N LEU A 398 -38.81 2.74 -10.60
CA LEU A 398 -39.93 3.67 -10.71
C LEU A 398 -40.06 4.24 -12.13
N PHE A 399 -38.93 4.66 -12.70
CA PHE A 399 -38.94 5.46 -13.92
C PHE A 399 -37.66 5.27 -14.73
N SER A 400 -37.82 5.18 -16.04
CA SER A 400 -36.74 5.15 -17.04
C SER A 400 -37.06 6.14 -18.16
N TYR A 401 -36.04 6.82 -18.65
CA TYR A 401 -36.12 7.70 -19.80
C TYR A 401 -34.89 7.49 -20.66
N GLU A 402 -35.10 7.29 -21.95
CA GLU A 402 -34.06 7.07 -22.93
C GLU A 402 -34.32 7.97 -24.13
N ARG A 403 -33.28 8.67 -24.57
CA ARG A 403 -33.30 9.57 -25.72
C ARG A 403 -32.12 9.25 -26.59
N CYS A 404 -32.41 8.71 -27.77
CA CYS A 404 -31.45 8.41 -28.82
C CYS A 404 -31.86 9.12 -30.12
N PRO A 405 -31.00 9.16 -31.15
CA PRO A 405 -31.37 9.70 -32.45
C PRO A 405 -32.47 8.82 -33.05
N GLY A 406 -33.61 9.42 -33.41
CA GLY A 406 -34.74 8.72 -34.00
C GLY A 406 -35.75 8.10 -33.02
N PHE A 407 -35.45 7.99 -31.72
CA PHE A 407 -36.45 7.54 -30.73
C PHE A 407 -36.28 8.16 -29.34
N ARG A 408 -37.42 8.38 -28.69
CA ARG A 408 -37.51 8.65 -27.25
C ARG A 408 -38.37 7.58 -26.61
N ARG A 409 -37.97 7.14 -25.43
CA ARG A 409 -38.68 6.14 -24.63
C ARG A 409 -38.83 6.63 -23.22
N VAL A 410 -40.03 6.48 -22.68
CA VAL A 410 -40.35 6.64 -21.26
C VAL A 410 -40.85 5.29 -20.77
N GLY A 411 -40.34 4.82 -19.65
CA GLY A 411 -40.81 3.62 -18.99
C GLY A 411 -41.10 3.85 -17.51
N PHE A 412 -42.02 3.03 -16.98
CA PHE A 412 -42.36 2.98 -15.56
C PHE A 412 -42.37 1.53 -15.09
N PHE A 413 -42.08 1.31 -13.81
CA PHE A 413 -42.04 -0.01 -13.18
C PHE A 413 -41.06 -0.96 -13.89
N SER A 414 -39.80 -0.52 -14.07
CA SER A 414 -38.74 -1.24 -14.79
C SER A 414 -39.15 -1.58 -16.24
N ASP A 415 -39.65 -0.59 -16.98
CA ASP A 415 -40.09 -0.70 -18.37
C ASP A 415 -41.27 -1.68 -18.63
N LEU A 416 -41.99 -2.11 -17.59
CA LEU A 416 -43.24 -2.88 -17.75
C LEU A 416 -44.30 -2.09 -18.52
N ILE A 417 -44.37 -0.77 -18.27
CA ILE A 417 -45.20 0.15 -19.02
C ILE A 417 -44.26 1.09 -19.76
N ARG A 418 -44.25 1.01 -21.09
CA ARG A 418 -43.34 1.79 -21.95
C ARG A 418 -44.10 2.55 -23.02
N TRP A 419 -43.71 3.81 -23.22
CA TRP A 419 -44.15 4.64 -24.33
C TRP A 419 -42.94 5.08 -25.13
N GLY A 420 -42.92 4.72 -26.41
CA GLY A 420 -41.89 5.14 -27.35
C GLY A 420 -42.51 6.01 -28.43
N TRP A 421 -41.83 7.09 -28.81
CA TRP A 421 -42.17 7.85 -30.01
C TRP A 421 -40.92 8.21 -30.79
N THR A 422 -41.07 8.32 -32.11
CA THR A 422 -40.02 8.80 -32.98
C THR A 422 -39.85 10.30 -32.78
N ALA A 423 -38.68 10.72 -32.33
CA ALA A 423 -38.30 12.12 -32.30
C ALA A 423 -37.40 12.39 -33.51
N PRO A 424 -37.62 13.49 -34.25
CA PRO A 424 -36.81 13.85 -35.41
C PRO A 424 -35.34 14.10 -35.03
#